data_AF-A0A1Q5SHL4-F1
#
_entry.id   AF-A0A1Q5SHL4-F1
#
_cell.length_a   1.000
_cell.length_b   1.000
_cell.length_c   1.000
_cell.angle_alpha   90.00
_cell.angle_beta   90.00
_cell.angle_gamma   90.00
#
_symmetry.space_group_name_H-M   'P 1'
#
loop_
_entity.id
_entity.type
_entity.pdbx_description
1 polymer ?
#
loop_
_entity_poly.entity_id
_entity_poly.type
_entity_poly.pdbx_seq_one_letter_code
_entity_poly.pdbx_strand_id
1 'polypeptide(L)'
;MSRNMLNGAQVIVDYLIQEKVPQVFGLCGHGNIQFIDALYERSQEIKTISVHHESVAGFMADVYYRVSGKPTATFTSCGPGSANLPISLANAFLDSVPFMAITGNVPTSQFNRGAFQEMYRHYQADFPSTVRTMCKKVFQPTRGEMVPLAVRQAWKTMITGRPGPVVVDVPFDVFMETAAEEAPRATEWNANISSRCGADPDGVEKAVDMLLSAERPVMLVGQGVRYGGAADELRKLAERLQIPVAASASGLGALDVNHPLALGLVARAGHYQANHAARQADVLLALGVRFDDRTSSSWIPGYSFTIPPTKLIHVDIDPEEIGRNYPVALGLMADVRTFLRQVHAELDRRDNLFKKSDARKKWLAQIDGYRKEWDKFVAPGFSDDTTPINPQRAAAEIDKALPEDAIIVSDIGVHHNWLLGFCKPKRPDSLIGSMGFGPMGFGVAGVMGAKFAAPDRPCVSVCGDGAFFMHANVLGTAVEYNLPVVWVVWNNYAYASIRGLQRGYLGGRELATDFKHPETGERYNPDFAAMARSCGVEGVRVNRAGDLGEAIRKGIAANRPYLIDVDIAADVNPAGAGVWELPGLGQSKAGIGTRFQPG
;
A
#
# COMPACT_ATOMS: atom_id res chain seq x y z
N MET A 1 7.43 -17.97 48.21
CA MET A 1 7.04 -16.89 47.28
C MET A 1 6.38 -17.57 46.11
N SER A 2 5.06 -17.41 45.90
CA SER A 2 4.45 -17.88 44.66
C SER A 2 5.08 -17.06 43.53
N ARG A 3 5.73 -17.71 42.56
CA ARG A 3 6.23 -17.02 41.38
C ARG A 3 5.02 -16.37 40.70
N ASN A 4 5.10 -15.07 40.43
CA ASN A 4 4.01 -14.35 39.77
C ASN A 4 4.00 -14.81 38.30
N MET A 5 3.09 -15.71 37.96
CA MET A 5 3.01 -16.27 36.62
C MET A 5 2.08 -15.42 35.76
N LEU A 6 2.49 -15.13 34.54
CA LEU A 6 1.68 -14.48 33.52
C LEU A 6 0.74 -15.49 32.85
N ASN A 7 -0.49 -15.06 32.55
CA ASN A 7 -1.38 -15.80 31.66
C ASN A 7 -1.05 -15.57 30.18
N GLY A 8 -1.68 -16.31 29.28
CA GLY A 8 -1.44 -16.21 27.83
C GLY A 8 -1.64 -14.80 27.28
N ALA A 9 -2.69 -14.08 27.70
CA ALA A 9 -2.94 -12.71 27.28
C ALA A 9 -1.82 -11.75 27.72
N GLN A 10 -1.41 -11.81 28.97
CA GLN A 10 -0.34 -10.98 29.54
C GLN A 10 0.99 -11.24 28.83
N VAL A 11 1.33 -12.50 28.51
CA VAL A 11 2.54 -12.82 27.73
C VAL A 11 2.53 -12.12 26.37
N ILE A 12 1.39 -12.12 25.67
CA ILE A 12 1.27 -11.47 24.36
C ILE A 12 1.46 -9.96 24.51
N VAL A 13 0.75 -9.33 25.44
CA VAL A 13 0.80 -7.87 25.66
C VAL A 13 2.21 -7.42 26.09
N ASP A 14 2.81 -8.10 27.06
CA ASP A 14 4.17 -7.79 27.53
C ASP A 14 5.20 -7.94 26.41
N TYR A 15 5.02 -8.92 25.50
CA TYR A 15 5.88 -9.05 24.32
C TYR A 15 5.72 -7.88 23.34
N LEU A 16 4.49 -7.42 23.08
CA LEU A 16 4.24 -6.26 22.23
C LEU A 16 4.90 -4.99 22.81
N ILE A 17 4.86 -4.82 24.14
CA ILE A 17 5.52 -3.71 24.84
C ILE A 17 7.04 -3.81 24.68
N GLN A 18 7.64 -5.00 24.83
CA GLN A 18 9.07 -5.21 24.61
C GLN A 18 9.52 -4.85 23.19
N GLU A 19 8.69 -5.19 22.19
CA GLU A 19 8.88 -4.82 20.77
C GLU A 19 8.51 -3.35 20.47
N LYS A 20 8.16 -2.58 21.50
CA LYS A 20 7.86 -1.14 21.45
C LYS A 20 6.67 -0.80 20.56
N VAL A 21 5.66 -1.67 20.55
CA VAL A 21 4.38 -1.42 19.90
C VAL A 21 3.62 -0.36 20.73
N PRO A 22 3.36 0.84 20.19
CA PRO A 22 2.76 1.91 20.99
C PRO A 22 1.24 1.74 21.15
N GLN A 23 0.62 1.00 20.24
CA GLN A 23 -0.84 0.84 20.21
C GLN A 23 -1.27 -0.39 19.42
N VAL A 24 -2.48 -0.85 19.72
CA VAL A 24 -3.19 -1.93 19.01
C VAL A 24 -4.57 -1.46 18.55
N PHE A 25 -5.04 -2.01 17.42
CA PHE A 25 -6.34 -1.66 16.83
C PHE A 25 -7.30 -2.85 16.86
N GLY A 26 -8.56 -2.69 17.26
CA GLY A 26 -9.44 -3.86 17.26
C GLY A 26 -10.84 -3.64 17.78
N LEU A 27 -11.59 -4.73 17.85
CA LEU A 27 -12.96 -4.74 18.33
C LEU A 27 -13.15 -5.84 19.38
N CYS A 28 -13.90 -5.52 20.42
CA CYS A 28 -14.20 -6.42 21.51
C CYS A 28 -15.23 -7.48 21.14
N GLY A 29 -15.12 -8.64 21.79
CA GLY A 29 -16.18 -9.64 21.87
C GLY A 29 -15.84 -10.70 22.89
N HIS A 30 -16.75 -11.63 23.14
CA HIS A 30 -16.58 -12.60 24.23
C HIS A 30 -15.31 -13.45 24.08
N GLY A 31 -14.86 -13.72 22.85
CA GLY A 31 -13.69 -14.54 22.57
C GLY A 31 -12.34 -13.90 22.90
N ASN A 32 -12.30 -12.59 23.17
CA ASN A 32 -11.05 -11.86 23.44
C ASN A 32 -11.08 -10.99 24.70
N ILE A 33 -12.09 -11.13 25.58
CA ILE A 33 -12.21 -10.29 26.79
C ILE A 33 -10.97 -10.37 27.69
N GLN A 34 -10.35 -11.55 27.82
CA GLN A 34 -9.13 -11.70 28.63
C GLN A 34 -7.93 -10.99 28.00
N PHE A 35 -7.87 -10.93 26.67
CA PHE A 35 -6.84 -10.15 25.98
C PHE A 35 -7.02 -8.65 26.21
N ILE A 36 -8.27 -8.16 26.18
CA ILE A 36 -8.60 -6.77 26.47
C ILE A 36 -8.28 -6.42 27.93
N ASP A 37 -8.54 -7.32 28.86
CA ASP A 37 -8.20 -7.16 30.28
C ASP A 37 -6.68 -7.00 30.47
N ALA A 38 -5.86 -7.82 29.80
CA ALA A 38 -4.40 -7.66 29.82
C ALA A 38 -3.92 -6.32 29.20
N LEU A 39 -4.60 -5.83 28.15
CA LEU A 39 -4.33 -4.49 27.60
C LEU A 39 -4.70 -3.38 28.59
N TYR A 40 -5.78 -3.56 29.36
CA TYR A 40 -6.17 -2.62 30.41
C TYR A 40 -5.12 -2.55 31.53
N GLU A 41 -4.61 -3.70 31.99
CA GLU A 41 -3.53 -3.79 32.99
C GLU A 41 -2.26 -3.04 32.55
N ARG A 42 -2.01 -2.96 31.23
CA ARG A 42 -0.86 -2.28 30.62
C ARG A 42 -1.21 -0.98 29.89
N SER A 43 -2.35 -0.38 30.21
CA SER A 43 -2.86 0.81 29.51
C SER A 43 -1.95 2.05 29.58
N GLN A 44 -1.00 2.09 30.52
CA GLN A 44 0.02 3.13 30.61
C GLN A 44 1.20 2.93 29.63
N GLU A 45 1.37 1.72 29.10
CA GLU A 45 2.51 1.31 28.27
C GLU A 45 2.12 1.07 26.81
N ILE A 46 0.88 0.59 26.58
CA ILE A 46 0.34 0.34 25.25
C ILE A 46 -1.11 0.84 25.15
N LYS A 47 -1.42 1.57 24.07
CA LYS A 47 -2.76 2.11 23.86
C LYS A 47 -3.66 1.13 23.12
N THR A 48 -4.91 1.06 23.53
CA THR A 48 -5.94 0.28 22.84
C THR A 48 -6.85 1.21 22.06
N ILE A 49 -6.98 0.99 20.75
CA ILE A 49 -7.86 1.76 19.88
C ILE A 49 -8.98 0.84 19.38
N SER A 50 -10.20 1.12 19.83
CA SER A 50 -11.41 0.44 19.36
C SER A 50 -11.84 0.95 17.98
N VAL A 51 -12.36 0.05 17.15
CA VAL A 51 -12.94 0.39 15.83
C VAL A 51 -14.35 -0.17 15.71
N HIS A 52 -15.15 0.37 14.79
CA HIS A 52 -16.52 -0.08 14.57
C HIS A 52 -16.66 -1.24 13.57
N HIS A 53 -15.55 -1.79 13.05
CA HIS A 53 -15.53 -2.97 12.16
C HIS A 53 -14.10 -3.54 12.08
N GLU A 54 -13.91 -4.85 12.10
CA GLU A 54 -12.58 -5.46 12.23
C GLU A 54 -11.66 -5.21 11.02
N SER A 55 -12.21 -5.12 9.80
CA SER A 55 -11.43 -4.75 8.62
C SER A 55 -10.78 -3.36 8.75
N VAL A 56 -11.43 -2.43 9.47
CA VAL A 56 -10.89 -1.09 9.71
C VAL A 56 -9.64 -1.17 10.56
N ALA A 57 -9.60 -2.03 11.58
CA ALA A 57 -8.39 -2.25 12.40
C ALA A 57 -7.22 -2.75 11.55
N GLY A 58 -7.47 -3.72 10.65
CA GLY A 58 -6.43 -4.24 9.75
C GLY A 58 -5.92 -3.20 8.75
N PHE A 59 -6.81 -2.41 8.14
CA PHE A 59 -6.39 -1.33 7.23
C PHE A 59 -5.65 -0.19 7.96
N MET A 60 -6.05 0.15 9.19
CA MET A 60 -5.31 1.08 10.03
C MET A 60 -3.92 0.56 10.38
N ALA A 61 -3.79 -0.71 10.77
CA ALA A 61 -2.51 -1.34 11.05
C ALA A 61 -1.59 -1.36 9.82
N ASP A 62 -2.16 -1.65 8.64
CA ASP A 62 -1.45 -1.67 7.38
C ASP A 62 -0.84 -0.28 7.06
N VAL A 63 -1.69 0.76 7.03
CA VAL A 63 -1.22 2.11 6.71
C VAL A 63 -0.33 2.68 7.81
N TYR A 64 -0.58 2.36 9.08
CA TYR A 64 0.30 2.72 10.19
C TYR A 64 1.74 2.24 9.94
N TYR A 65 1.92 0.99 9.51
CA TYR A 65 3.24 0.47 9.17
C TYR A 65 3.84 1.23 7.98
N ARG A 66 3.06 1.48 6.93
CA ARG A 66 3.54 2.17 5.74
C ARG A 66 4.11 3.55 6.08
N VAL A 67 3.50 4.27 7.01
CA VAL A 67 3.95 5.60 7.44
C VAL A 67 5.10 5.51 8.46
N SER A 68 4.96 4.69 9.50
CA SER A 68 5.91 4.66 10.62
C SER A 68 7.15 3.79 10.38
N GLY A 69 7.06 2.82 9.46
CA GLY A 69 8.02 1.73 9.31
C GLY A 69 8.05 0.75 10.49
N LYS A 70 7.09 0.84 11.43
CA LYS A 70 7.03 0.03 12.64
C LYS A 70 5.77 -0.84 12.63
N PRO A 71 5.87 -2.17 12.83
CA PRO A 71 4.70 -3.02 12.95
C PRO A 71 3.85 -2.67 14.18
N THR A 72 2.60 -3.10 14.12
CA THR A 72 1.61 -3.00 15.21
C THR A 72 0.81 -4.31 15.25
N ALA A 73 -0.16 -4.41 16.16
CA ALA A 73 -1.04 -5.56 16.29
C ALA A 73 -2.51 -5.13 16.17
N THR A 74 -3.33 -6.08 15.70
CA THR A 74 -4.79 -5.98 15.73
C THR A 74 -5.39 -6.99 16.68
N PHE A 75 -6.60 -6.76 17.17
CA PHE A 75 -7.33 -7.74 17.96
C PHE A 75 -8.80 -7.90 17.53
N THR A 76 -9.30 -9.12 17.50
CA THR A 76 -10.72 -9.43 17.19
C THR A 76 -11.25 -10.52 18.12
N SER A 77 -12.57 -10.62 18.23
CA SER A 77 -13.22 -11.81 18.81
C SER A 77 -13.09 -13.01 17.86
N CYS A 78 -13.71 -14.13 18.25
CA CYS A 78 -13.88 -15.32 17.42
C CYS A 78 -15.01 -15.19 16.39
N GLY A 79 -15.15 -16.20 15.52
CA GLY A 79 -16.22 -16.34 14.55
C GLY A 79 -16.40 -15.11 13.65
N PRO A 80 -17.51 -14.35 13.76
CA PRO A 80 -17.75 -13.19 12.92
C PRO A 80 -16.65 -12.12 13.05
N GLY A 81 -16.06 -11.95 14.26
CA GLY A 81 -15.04 -10.93 14.44
C GLY A 81 -13.78 -11.23 13.64
N SER A 82 -13.25 -12.43 13.78
CA SER A 82 -12.10 -12.88 12.97
C SER A 82 -12.46 -13.02 11.48
N ALA A 83 -13.70 -13.40 11.13
CA ALA A 83 -14.17 -13.52 9.76
C ALA A 83 -14.28 -12.18 8.99
N ASN A 84 -14.30 -11.04 9.68
CA ASN A 84 -14.30 -9.71 9.06
C ASN A 84 -12.88 -9.19 8.72
N LEU A 85 -11.84 -9.80 9.27
CA LEU A 85 -10.44 -9.43 9.06
C LEU A 85 -9.78 -9.87 7.71
N PRO A 86 -10.19 -10.97 7.02
CA PRO A 86 -9.47 -11.53 5.88
C PRO A 86 -9.16 -10.55 4.75
N ILE A 87 -10.06 -9.61 4.45
CA ILE A 87 -9.85 -8.60 3.41
C ILE A 87 -8.60 -7.74 3.67
N SER A 88 -8.38 -7.38 4.94
CA SER A 88 -7.23 -6.57 5.37
C SER A 88 -5.95 -7.39 5.47
N LEU A 89 -6.06 -8.67 5.87
CA LEU A 89 -4.94 -9.62 5.85
C LEU A 89 -4.44 -9.82 4.41
N ALA A 90 -5.32 -10.13 3.47
CA ALA A 90 -4.98 -10.34 2.07
C ALA A 90 -4.31 -9.09 1.46
N ASN A 91 -4.82 -7.91 1.78
CA ASN A 91 -4.23 -6.64 1.38
C ASN A 91 -2.78 -6.51 1.84
N ALA A 92 -2.58 -6.62 3.16
CA ALA A 92 -1.27 -6.46 3.77
C ALA A 92 -0.30 -7.54 3.30
N PHE A 93 -0.75 -8.79 3.12
CA PHE A 93 0.09 -9.87 2.63
C PHE A 93 0.59 -9.62 1.21
N LEU A 94 -0.32 -9.27 0.29
CA LEU A 94 0.02 -9.04 -1.11
C LEU A 94 0.83 -7.74 -1.33
N ASP A 95 0.78 -6.80 -0.39
CA ASP A 95 1.61 -5.59 -0.38
C ASP A 95 2.77 -5.64 0.62
N SER A 96 3.05 -6.81 1.20
CA SER A 96 4.18 -7.07 2.10
C SER A 96 4.26 -6.14 3.31
N VAL A 97 3.12 -5.97 3.98
CA VAL A 97 2.94 -5.15 5.17
C VAL A 97 2.81 -6.04 6.41
N PRO A 98 3.69 -5.92 7.40
CA PRO A 98 3.64 -6.68 8.64
C PRO A 98 2.71 -6.03 9.68
N PHE A 99 1.73 -6.80 10.15
CA PHE A 99 1.08 -6.59 11.44
C PHE A 99 0.69 -7.95 12.05
N MET A 100 0.60 -7.99 13.37
CA MET A 100 0.21 -9.21 14.10
C MET A 100 -1.29 -9.20 14.36
N ALA A 101 -2.03 -10.08 13.69
CA ALA A 101 -3.45 -10.25 13.90
C ALA A 101 -3.71 -11.22 15.05
N ILE A 102 -4.12 -10.71 16.21
CA ILE A 102 -4.48 -11.52 17.37
C ILE A 102 -5.99 -11.79 17.29
N THR A 103 -6.37 -13.04 17.07
CA THR A 103 -7.78 -13.41 16.95
C THR A 103 -8.18 -14.31 18.10
N GLY A 104 -9.31 -14.02 18.75
CA GLY A 104 -9.89 -14.94 19.71
C GLY A 104 -10.48 -16.17 19.01
N ASN A 105 -10.53 -17.29 19.72
CA ASN A 105 -11.25 -18.50 19.28
C ASN A 105 -12.07 -19.07 20.44
N VAL A 106 -12.93 -20.05 20.16
CA VAL A 106 -13.71 -20.74 21.20
C VAL A 106 -12.78 -21.49 22.17
N PRO A 107 -13.20 -21.78 23.41
CA PRO A 107 -12.35 -22.52 24.35
C PRO A 107 -11.99 -23.91 23.84
N THR A 108 -10.80 -24.41 24.15
CA THR A 108 -10.34 -25.74 23.73
C THR A 108 -11.25 -26.87 24.21
N SER A 109 -11.84 -26.72 25.39
CA SER A 109 -12.83 -27.66 25.95
C SER A 109 -14.12 -27.78 25.13
N GLN A 110 -14.39 -26.81 24.24
CA GLN A 110 -15.57 -26.74 23.39
C GLN A 110 -15.31 -27.07 21.92
N PHE A 111 -14.07 -27.40 21.57
CA PHE A 111 -13.68 -27.76 20.21
C PHE A 111 -14.57 -28.87 19.62
N ASN A 112 -15.06 -28.62 18.41
CA ASN A 112 -15.93 -29.51 17.64
C ASN A 112 -17.26 -29.84 18.33
N ARG A 113 -17.71 -29.00 19.28
CA ARG A 113 -19.04 -29.14 19.89
C ARG A 113 -20.09 -28.26 19.22
N GLY A 114 -19.69 -27.45 18.23
CA GLY A 114 -20.56 -26.45 17.63
C GLY A 114 -20.82 -25.29 18.58
N ALA A 115 -19.75 -24.85 19.25
CA ALA A 115 -19.83 -23.73 20.17
C ALA A 115 -20.30 -22.46 19.44
N PHE A 116 -20.89 -21.54 20.20
CA PHE A 116 -21.30 -20.25 19.65
C PHE A 116 -20.08 -19.55 19.02
N GLN A 117 -20.21 -19.13 17.75
CA GLN A 117 -19.15 -18.50 16.96
C GLN A 117 -17.94 -19.40 16.61
N GLU A 118 -18.06 -20.72 16.71
CA GLU A 118 -17.04 -21.67 16.25
C GLU A 118 -17.09 -21.93 14.73
N MET A 119 -15.93 -21.97 14.07
CA MET A 119 -15.77 -22.60 12.75
C MET A 119 -15.25 -24.02 12.94
N TYR A 120 -16.04 -25.05 12.64
CA TYR A 120 -15.72 -26.45 13.00
C TYR A 120 -15.98 -27.52 11.93
N ARG A 121 -16.35 -27.13 10.70
CA ARG A 121 -16.83 -28.09 9.69
C ARG A 121 -15.72 -28.94 9.05
N HIS A 122 -14.50 -28.43 9.00
CA HIS A 122 -13.35 -29.15 8.42
C HIS A 122 -12.31 -29.54 9.48
N TYR A 123 -12.00 -28.63 10.40
CA TYR A 123 -11.22 -28.87 11.62
C TYR A 123 -11.87 -28.16 12.81
N GLN A 124 -11.49 -28.47 14.05
CA GLN A 124 -11.91 -27.69 15.21
C GLN A 124 -11.28 -26.29 15.20
N ALA A 125 -12.01 -25.27 15.67
CA ALA A 125 -11.50 -23.90 15.77
C ALA A 125 -10.83 -23.38 14.47
N ASP A 126 -11.40 -23.69 13.32
CA ASP A 126 -10.76 -23.66 12.00
C ASP A 126 -10.76 -22.30 11.28
N PHE A 127 -10.59 -21.22 12.05
CA PHE A 127 -10.20 -19.95 11.44
C PHE A 127 -8.87 -20.05 10.67
N PRO A 128 -7.83 -20.77 11.15
CA PRO A 128 -6.57 -20.88 10.44
C PRO A 128 -6.69 -21.33 8.98
N SER A 129 -7.56 -22.30 8.65
CA SER A 129 -7.73 -22.74 7.26
C SER A 129 -8.31 -21.65 6.36
N THR A 130 -9.11 -20.73 6.90
CA THR A 130 -9.74 -19.64 6.17
C THR A 130 -8.70 -18.61 5.68
N VAL A 131 -7.69 -18.32 6.50
CA VAL A 131 -6.75 -17.21 6.27
C VAL A 131 -5.35 -17.64 5.84
N ARG A 132 -5.08 -18.94 5.69
CA ARG A 132 -3.76 -19.48 5.35
C ARG A 132 -3.15 -18.95 4.04
N THR A 133 -3.99 -18.49 3.10
CA THR A 133 -3.55 -17.90 1.81
C THR A 133 -3.47 -16.38 1.85
N MET A 134 -3.85 -15.76 2.97
CA MET A 134 -3.99 -14.31 3.12
C MET A 134 -3.03 -13.76 4.18
N CYS A 135 -2.15 -14.59 4.72
CA CYS A 135 -1.13 -14.18 5.69
C CYS A 135 0.13 -15.03 5.49
N LYS A 136 1.24 -14.60 6.08
CA LYS A 136 2.51 -15.32 5.96
C LYS A 136 2.49 -16.64 6.73
N LYS A 137 1.83 -16.66 7.89
CA LYS A 137 1.66 -17.85 8.73
C LYS A 137 0.58 -17.62 9.78
N VAL A 138 -0.11 -18.70 10.16
CA VAL A 138 -1.00 -18.76 11.32
C VAL A 138 -0.33 -19.57 12.43
N PHE A 139 -0.42 -19.08 13.67
CA PHE A 139 -0.02 -19.78 14.88
C PHE A 139 -1.26 -19.93 15.76
N GLN A 140 -1.57 -21.16 16.18
CA GLN A 140 -2.74 -21.45 17.04
C GLN A 140 -2.28 -22.23 18.28
N PRO A 141 -1.81 -21.56 19.35
CA PRO A 141 -1.47 -22.24 20.60
C PRO A 141 -2.75 -22.81 21.24
N THR A 142 -2.70 -24.07 21.66
CA THR A 142 -3.85 -24.75 22.31
C THR A 142 -3.66 -24.97 23.80
N ARG A 143 -2.56 -24.44 24.38
CA ARG A 143 -2.25 -24.43 25.82
C ARG A 143 -1.47 -23.17 26.18
N GLY A 144 -1.61 -22.66 27.40
CA GLY A 144 -0.92 -21.46 27.88
C GLY A 144 0.60 -21.51 27.67
N GLU A 145 1.23 -22.63 27.99
CA GLU A 145 2.68 -22.86 27.83
C GLU A 145 3.20 -22.74 26.37
N MET A 146 2.30 -22.82 25.37
CA MET A 146 2.66 -22.66 23.96
C MET A 146 2.71 -21.19 23.52
N VAL A 147 2.07 -20.28 24.25
CA VAL A 147 1.94 -18.87 23.88
C VAL A 147 3.30 -18.16 23.74
N PRO A 148 4.27 -18.31 24.67
CA PRO A 148 5.60 -17.69 24.51
C PRO A 148 6.30 -18.10 23.21
N LEU A 149 6.20 -19.38 22.84
CA LEU A 149 6.79 -19.89 21.60
C LEU A 149 6.08 -19.33 20.37
N ALA A 150 4.75 -19.33 20.38
CA ALA A 150 3.93 -18.85 19.27
C ALA A 150 4.20 -17.36 18.99
N VAL A 151 4.16 -16.52 20.01
CA VAL A 151 4.32 -15.06 19.86
C VAL A 151 5.71 -14.69 19.32
N ARG A 152 6.79 -15.25 19.89
CA ARG A 152 8.15 -14.94 19.41
C ARG A 152 8.37 -15.38 17.96
N GLN A 153 7.83 -16.54 17.58
CA GLN A 153 7.95 -17.06 16.21
C GLN A 153 7.08 -16.27 15.25
N ALA A 154 5.88 -15.86 15.68
CA ALA A 154 4.98 -15.01 14.90
C ALA A 154 5.64 -13.68 14.58
N TRP A 155 6.19 -12.98 15.58
CA TRP A 155 6.86 -11.70 15.37
C TRP A 155 8.06 -11.82 14.43
N LYS A 156 8.94 -12.81 14.66
CA LYS A 156 10.07 -13.08 13.75
C LYS A 156 9.61 -13.38 12.33
N THR A 157 8.58 -14.22 12.16
CA THR A 157 8.05 -14.58 10.84
C THR A 157 7.52 -13.34 10.13
N MET A 158 6.79 -12.50 10.84
CA MET A 158 6.15 -11.30 10.33
C MET A 158 7.13 -10.31 9.68
N ILE A 159 8.29 -10.06 10.33
CA ILE A 159 9.20 -8.96 9.94
C ILE A 159 10.39 -9.37 9.06
N THR A 160 10.75 -10.65 9.00
CA THR A 160 11.98 -11.11 8.32
C THR A 160 11.76 -11.51 6.86
N GLY A 161 12.78 -11.42 6.01
CA GLY A 161 12.65 -11.67 4.56
C GLY A 161 11.69 -10.66 3.92
N ARG A 162 10.78 -11.15 3.05
CA ARG A 162 9.63 -10.36 2.61
C ARG A 162 8.63 -10.24 3.77
N PRO A 163 8.36 -9.02 4.28
CA PRO A 163 7.44 -8.84 5.41
C PRO A 163 6.00 -9.18 5.01
N GLY A 164 5.16 -9.49 5.99
CA GLY A 164 3.74 -9.75 5.77
C GLY A 164 3.01 -10.02 7.09
N PRO A 165 1.67 -9.97 7.10
CA PRO A 165 0.92 -10.14 8.33
C PRO A 165 1.00 -11.60 8.80
N VAL A 166 0.90 -11.80 10.11
CA VAL A 166 0.78 -13.13 10.74
C VAL A 166 -0.45 -13.16 11.61
N VAL A 167 -1.05 -14.33 11.74
CA VAL A 167 -2.22 -14.52 12.61
C VAL A 167 -1.79 -15.33 13.83
N VAL A 168 -2.11 -14.83 15.02
CA VAL A 168 -1.98 -15.54 16.29
C VAL A 168 -3.40 -15.77 16.79
N ASP A 169 -3.93 -16.96 16.48
CA ASP A 169 -5.31 -17.35 16.79
C ASP A 169 -5.35 -18.09 18.13
N VAL A 170 -5.96 -17.49 19.14
CA VAL A 170 -5.83 -17.94 20.54
C VAL A 170 -7.20 -18.33 21.09
N PRO A 171 -7.40 -19.60 21.46
CA PRO A 171 -8.59 -20.05 22.19
C PRO A 171 -8.83 -19.25 23.47
N PHE A 172 -10.10 -19.01 23.81
CA PHE A 172 -10.49 -18.18 24.95
C PHE A 172 -9.85 -18.62 26.29
N ASP A 173 -9.84 -19.92 26.57
CA ASP A 173 -9.21 -20.49 27.76
C ASP A 173 -7.69 -20.32 27.76
N VAL A 174 -7.05 -20.41 26.60
CA VAL A 174 -5.59 -20.23 26.46
C VAL A 174 -5.15 -18.80 26.79
N PHE A 175 -5.99 -17.78 26.58
CA PHE A 175 -5.71 -16.43 27.07
C PHE A 175 -5.64 -16.36 28.60
N MET A 176 -6.41 -17.18 29.31
CA MET A 176 -6.51 -17.19 30.78
C MET A 176 -5.53 -18.16 31.44
N GLU A 177 -5.14 -19.23 30.75
CA GLU A 177 -4.20 -20.23 31.27
C GLU A 177 -2.86 -19.61 31.64
N THR A 178 -2.29 -20.08 32.75
CA THR A 178 -0.91 -19.81 33.14
C THR A 178 0.04 -20.20 32.00
N ALA A 179 0.86 -19.24 31.55
CA ALA A 179 1.69 -19.40 30.37
C ALA A 179 3.19 -19.38 30.66
N ALA A 180 3.70 -18.39 31.40
CA ALA A 180 5.12 -18.23 31.69
C ALA A 180 5.39 -17.32 32.90
N GLU A 181 6.61 -17.38 33.45
CA GLU A 181 7.06 -16.41 34.47
C GLU A 181 7.29 -15.01 33.89
N GLU A 182 7.75 -14.93 32.65
CA GLU A 182 7.97 -13.68 31.91
C GLU A 182 7.67 -13.88 30.42
N ALA A 183 7.32 -12.79 29.73
CA ALA A 183 7.25 -12.81 28.27
C ALA A 183 8.65 -13.04 27.67
N PRO A 184 8.77 -13.80 26.56
CA PRO A 184 10.06 -14.13 25.99
C PRO A 184 10.78 -12.86 25.55
N ARG A 185 12.06 -12.73 25.92
CA ARG A 185 12.84 -11.51 25.66
C ARG A 185 13.03 -11.30 24.16
N ALA A 186 12.35 -10.30 23.60
CA ALA A 186 12.43 -9.91 22.20
C ALA A 186 13.89 -9.81 21.67
N THR A 187 14.76 -9.18 22.46
CA THR A 187 16.16 -8.95 22.11
C THR A 187 16.98 -10.23 21.97
N GLU A 188 16.70 -11.26 22.76
CA GLU A 188 17.46 -12.52 22.71
C GLU A 188 17.19 -13.30 21.41
N TRP A 189 15.99 -13.16 20.84
CA TRP A 189 15.58 -13.92 19.66
C TRP A 189 15.70 -13.16 18.34
N ASN A 190 15.54 -11.83 18.37
CA ASN A 190 15.42 -11.01 17.16
C ASN A 190 16.60 -10.07 16.93
N ALA A 191 17.25 -9.55 17.98
CA ALA A 191 18.22 -8.45 17.84
C ALA A 191 19.50 -8.84 17.06
N ASN A 192 19.86 -10.12 17.06
CA ASN A 192 21.10 -10.62 16.44
C ASN A 192 20.88 -11.25 15.04
N ILE A 193 19.72 -11.05 14.42
CA ILE A 193 19.42 -11.60 13.09
C ILE A 193 19.50 -10.50 12.04
N SER A 194 20.54 -10.53 11.19
CA SER A 194 20.56 -9.72 9.98
C SER A 194 19.65 -10.34 8.91
N SER A 195 18.42 -9.85 8.82
CA SER A 195 17.44 -10.30 7.82
C SER A 195 17.49 -9.51 6.50
N ARG A 196 18.45 -8.58 6.37
CA ARG A 196 18.69 -7.75 5.19
C ARG A 196 19.94 -8.24 4.46
N CYS A 197 19.85 -9.39 3.81
CA CYS A 197 20.98 -10.00 3.10
C CYS A 197 21.52 -9.09 1.99
N GLY A 198 22.82 -9.21 1.71
CA GLY A 198 23.44 -8.60 0.53
C GLY A 198 23.41 -9.55 -0.66
N ALA A 199 23.68 -9.01 -1.85
CA ALA A 199 23.90 -9.81 -3.03
C ALA A 199 25.29 -10.48 -2.98
N ASP A 200 25.43 -11.58 -3.72
CA ASP A 200 26.71 -12.22 -3.99
C ASP A 200 27.71 -11.22 -4.63
N PRO A 201 28.99 -11.16 -4.19
CA PRO A 201 29.97 -10.20 -4.69
C PRO A 201 30.18 -10.22 -6.21
N ASP A 202 30.28 -11.41 -6.84
CA ASP A 202 30.44 -11.52 -8.29
C ASP A 202 29.19 -10.99 -9.01
N GLY A 203 28.02 -11.19 -8.40
CA GLY A 203 26.76 -10.61 -8.84
C GLY A 203 26.77 -9.08 -8.82
N VAL A 204 27.30 -8.46 -7.77
CA VAL A 204 27.44 -7.00 -7.66
C VAL A 204 28.39 -6.46 -8.73
N GLU A 205 29.54 -7.11 -8.93
CA GLU A 205 30.51 -6.73 -9.96
C GLU A 205 29.87 -6.77 -11.37
N LYS A 206 29.17 -7.87 -11.69
CA LYS A 206 28.44 -8.02 -12.96
C LYS A 206 27.36 -6.96 -13.14
N ALA A 207 26.62 -6.64 -12.08
CA ALA A 207 25.60 -5.58 -12.13
C ALA A 207 26.24 -4.22 -12.45
N VAL A 208 27.37 -3.89 -11.82
CA VAL A 208 28.12 -2.65 -12.08
C VAL A 208 28.65 -2.63 -13.50
N ASP A 209 29.22 -3.72 -14.02
CA ASP A 209 29.70 -3.81 -15.40
C ASP A 209 28.58 -3.57 -16.43
N MET A 210 27.40 -4.15 -16.18
CA MET A 210 26.23 -3.94 -17.01
C MET A 210 25.78 -2.48 -16.99
N LEU A 211 25.75 -1.84 -15.81
CA LEU A 211 25.36 -0.43 -15.68
C LEU A 211 26.38 0.52 -16.32
N LEU A 212 27.68 0.26 -16.18
CA LEU A 212 28.75 1.07 -16.76
C LEU A 212 28.85 0.93 -18.29
N SER A 213 28.44 -0.22 -18.84
CA SER A 213 28.41 -0.46 -20.28
C SER A 213 27.13 0.04 -20.96
N ALA A 214 26.07 0.34 -20.21
CA ALA A 214 24.78 0.80 -20.72
C ALA A 214 24.82 2.23 -21.29
N GLU A 215 24.16 2.42 -22.43
CA GLU A 215 23.94 3.70 -23.11
C GLU A 215 22.58 4.29 -22.77
N ARG A 216 21.56 3.45 -22.58
CA ARG A 216 20.18 3.83 -22.23
C ARG A 216 19.69 3.13 -20.95
N PRO A 217 20.42 3.21 -19.82
CA PRO A 217 19.98 2.57 -18.60
C PRO A 217 18.72 3.24 -18.03
N VAL A 218 17.88 2.46 -17.37
CA VAL A 218 16.74 2.93 -16.57
C VAL A 218 16.70 2.15 -15.25
N MET A 219 16.40 2.83 -14.15
CA MET A 219 16.03 2.17 -12.89
C MET A 219 14.51 2.10 -12.79
N LEU A 220 13.98 0.93 -12.42
CA LEU A 220 12.58 0.75 -12.04
C LEU A 220 12.51 0.42 -10.56
N VAL A 221 11.82 1.26 -9.79
CA VAL A 221 11.75 1.12 -8.34
C VAL A 221 10.35 0.73 -7.88
N GLY A 222 10.30 -0.18 -6.91
CA GLY A 222 9.06 -0.60 -6.26
C GLY A 222 9.12 -0.43 -4.74
N GLN A 223 8.21 -1.12 -4.04
CA GLN A 223 8.06 -1.00 -2.58
C GLN A 223 9.33 -1.38 -1.80
N GLY A 224 10.21 -2.21 -2.38
CA GLY A 224 11.43 -2.67 -1.73
C GLY A 224 12.38 -1.51 -1.41
N VAL A 225 12.33 -0.41 -2.17
CA VAL A 225 13.09 0.81 -1.83
C VAL A 225 12.54 1.48 -0.56
N ARG A 226 11.22 1.55 -0.42
CA ARG A 226 10.54 2.14 0.75
C ARG A 226 10.85 1.34 2.02
N TYR A 227 10.51 0.06 2.05
CA TYR A 227 10.75 -0.80 3.22
C TYR A 227 12.23 -1.10 3.45
N GLY A 228 13.02 -1.01 2.38
CA GLY A 228 14.48 -0.96 2.39
C GLY A 228 15.06 0.23 3.17
N GLY A 229 14.33 1.34 3.26
CA GLY A 229 14.93 2.63 3.64
C GLY A 229 16.04 3.05 2.67
N ALA A 230 15.84 2.78 1.38
CA ALA A 230 16.89 2.83 0.36
C ALA A 230 16.83 4.08 -0.53
N ALA A 231 15.88 5.00 -0.29
CA ALA A 231 15.65 6.19 -1.10
C ALA A 231 16.92 7.05 -1.29
N ASP A 232 17.68 7.28 -0.21
CA ASP A 232 18.92 8.05 -0.28
C ASP A 232 20.01 7.35 -1.10
N GLU A 233 20.19 6.04 -0.94
CA GLU A 233 21.20 5.29 -1.68
C GLU A 233 20.82 5.19 -3.17
N LEU A 234 19.52 5.08 -3.47
CA LEU A 234 18.96 5.15 -4.82
C LEU A 234 19.26 6.50 -5.46
N ARG A 235 18.95 7.61 -4.77
CA ARG A 235 19.20 8.97 -5.26
C ARG A 235 20.68 9.17 -5.59
N LYS A 236 21.57 8.80 -4.66
CA LYS A 236 23.04 8.90 -4.88
C LYS A 236 23.47 8.09 -6.09
N LEU A 237 22.93 6.89 -6.32
CA LEU A 237 23.30 6.06 -7.46
C LEU A 237 22.81 6.67 -8.77
N ALA A 238 21.56 7.13 -8.79
CA ALA A 238 20.96 7.81 -9.93
C ALA A 238 21.77 9.07 -10.32
N GLU A 239 22.12 9.92 -9.35
CA GLU A 239 22.96 11.11 -9.55
C GLU A 239 24.37 10.75 -10.01
N ARG A 240 25.02 9.78 -9.35
CA ARG A 240 26.41 9.38 -9.64
C ARG A 240 26.57 8.84 -11.06
N LEU A 241 25.61 8.07 -11.55
CA LEU A 241 25.66 7.46 -12.88
C LEU A 241 24.82 8.20 -13.93
N GLN A 242 24.07 9.23 -13.54
CA GLN A 242 23.10 9.95 -14.39
C GLN A 242 22.07 9.00 -15.01
N ILE A 243 21.51 8.11 -14.20
CA ILE A 243 20.52 7.11 -14.63
C ILE A 243 19.11 7.58 -14.23
N PRO A 244 18.17 7.69 -15.19
CA PRO A 244 16.79 8.06 -14.90
C PRO A 244 16.05 6.96 -14.12
N VAL A 245 15.15 7.38 -13.24
CA VAL A 245 14.41 6.52 -12.31
C VAL A 245 12.92 6.59 -12.62
N ALA A 246 12.36 5.47 -13.02
CA ALA A 246 10.92 5.26 -13.14
C ALA A 246 10.41 4.46 -11.93
N ALA A 247 9.14 4.62 -11.60
CA ALA A 247 8.53 3.95 -10.45
C ALA A 247 7.36 3.06 -10.87
N SER A 248 7.18 1.93 -10.19
CA SER A 248 5.88 1.28 -10.10
C SER A 248 4.94 2.12 -9.22
N ALA A 249 3.65 1.77 -9.17
CA ALA A 249 2.70 2.46 -8.30
C ALA A 249 3.13 2.41 -6.81
N SER A 250 3.70 1.28 -6.35
CA SER A 250 4.18 1.12 -4.97
C SER A 250 5.55 1.75 -4.69
N GLY A 251 6.30 2.10 -5.74
CA GLY A 251 7.59 2.79 -5.65
C GLY A 251 7.52 4.31 -5.86
N LEU A 252 6.34 4.86 -6.19
CA LEU A 252 6.19 6.28 -6.47
C LEU A 252 6.55 7.12 -5.23
N GLY A 253 7.33 8.19 -5.42
CA GLY A 253 7.89 9.00 -4.34
C GLY A 253 9.19 8.47 -3.72
N ALA A 254 9.70 7.32 -4.16
CA ALA A 254 11.03 6.82 -3.77
C ALA A 254 12.18 7.76 -4.17
N LEU A 255 12.00 8.46 -5.29
CA LEU A 255 12.72 9.66 -5.66
C LEU A 255 11.68 10.79 -5.76
N ASP A 256 12.02 12.00 -5.32
CA ASP A 256 11.15 13.16 -5.51
C ASP A 256 10.79 13.27 -6.99
N VAL A 257 9.48 13.30 -7.29
CA VAL A 257 9.00 13.31 -8.67
C VAL A 257 9.41 14.57 -9.45
N ASN A 258 9.80 15.64 -8.76
CA ASN A 258 10.33 16.86 -9.38
C ASN A 258 11.84 16.78 -9.64
N HIS A 259 12.52 15.72 -9.18
CA HIS A 259 13.93 15.51 -9.46
C HIS A 259 14.14 15.35 -10.98
N PRO A 260 15.20 15.95 -11.58
CA PRO A 260 15.40 15.92 -13.03
C PRO A 260 15.46 14.50 -13.64
N LEU A 261 16.00 13.54 -12.87
CA LEU A 261 16.08 12.13 -13.24
C LEU A 261 14.79 11.32 -12.96
N ALA A 262 13.77 11.90 -12.32
CA ALA A 262 12.51 11.22 -12.07
C ALA A 262 11.66 11.15 -13.35
N LEU A 263 11.26 9.95 -13.74
CA LEU A 263 10.42 9.72 -14.91
C LEU A 263 8.93 9.68 -14.56
N GLY A 264 8.61 9.38 -13.30
CA GLY A 264 7.25 9.13 -12.84
C GLY A 264 6.83 7.67 -12.99
N LEU A 265 5.52 7.46 -13.11
CA LEU A 265 4.88 6.15 -13.07
C LEU A 265 5.01 5.36 -14.38
N VAL A 266 5.51 4.13 -14.33
CA VAL A 266 5.30 3.11 -15.36
C VAL A 266 4.03 2.34 -15.03
N ALA A 267 3.01 2.50 -15.88
CA ALA A 267 1.75 1.79 -15.78
C ALA A 267 0.92 1.97 -17.06
N ARG A 268 -0.23 1.28 -17.16
CA ARG A 268 -1.31 1.55 -18.13
C ARG A 268 -1.59 3.05 -18.25
N ALA A 269 -2.00 3.69 -17.14
CA ALA A 269 -2.25 5.12 -17.05
C ALA A 269 -0.99 5.88 -16.58
N GLY A 270 0.20 5.37 -16.94
CA GLY A 270 1.48 5.93 -16.55
C GLY A 270 1.97 7.05 -17.47
N HIS A 271 2.99 7.74 -17.00
CA HIS A 271 3.63 8.84 -17.69
C HIS A 271 4.27 8.36 -18.99
N TYR A 272 4.22 9.21 -20.03
CA TYR A 272 4.74 8.86 -21.34
C TYR A 272 6.25 8.67 -21.34
N GLN A 273 7.01 9.58 -20.72
CA GLN A 273 8.45 9.47 -20.56
C GLN A 273 8.87 8.22 -19.78
N ALA A 274 8.11 7.82 -18.74
CA ALA A 274 8.42 6.63 -17.94
C ALA A 274 8.27 5.34 -18.75
N ASN A 275 7.12 5.15 -19.39
CA ASN A 275 6.87 3.96 -20.21
C ASN A 275 7.78 3.89 -21.44
N HIS A 276 8.11 5.03 -22.06
CA HIS A 276 8.97 5.06 -23.25
C HIS A 276 10.44 4.81 -22.90
N ALA A 277 10.92 5.38 -21.80
CA ALA A 277 12.26 5.09 -21.31
C ALA A 277 12.39 3.60 -20.95
N ALA A 278 11.45 3.07 -20.15
CA ALA A 278 11.49 1.68 -19.69
C ALA A 278 11.46 0.66 -20.85
N ARG A 279 10.64 0.89 -21.89
CA ARG A 279 10.52 -0.04 -23.03
C ARG A 279 11.71 0.01 -24.00
N GLN A 280 12.49 1.10 -24.01
CA GLN A 280 13.64 1.31 -24.91
C GLN A 280 15.00 1.15 -24.22
N ALA A 281 14.98 0.90 -22.91
CA ALA A 281 16.19 0.72 -22.11
C ALA A 281 17.03 -0.45 -22.65
N ASP A 282 18.35 -0.28 -22.69
CA ASP A 282 19.26 -1.40 -22.99
C ASP A 282 19.58 -2.22 -21.74
N VAL A 283 19.60 -1.57 -20.57
CA VAL A 283 19.68 -2.19 -19.24
C VAL A 283 18.58 -1.63 -18.36
N LEU A 284 17.77 -2.51 -17.77
CA LEU A 284 16.77 -2.16 -16.77
C LEU A 284 17.21 -2.70 -15.41
N LEU A 285 17.45 -1.82 -14.44
CA LEU A 285 17.71 -2.18 -13.05
C LEU A 285 16.39 -2.12 -12.26
N ALA A 286 15.79 -3.27 -12.00
CA ALA A 286 14.57 -3.39 -11.21
C ALA A 286 14.92 -3.65 -9.73
N LEU A 287 14.44 -2.77 -8.85
CA LEU A 287 14.74 -2.77 -7.42
C LEU A 287 13.46 -2.96 -6.58
N GLY A 288 13.24 -4.18 -6.09
CA GLY A 288 12.10 -4.54 -5.26
C GLY A 288 10.77 -4.40 -5.99
N VAL A 289 10.67 -4.99 -7.19
CA VAL A 289 9.56 -4.87 -8.13
C VAL A 289 9.08 -6.25 -8.55
N ARG A 290 7.76 -6.47 -8.55
CA ARG A 290 7.13 -7.73 -8.97
C ARG A 290 6.62 -7.76 -10.42
N PHE A 291 6.68 -6.64 -11.14
CA PHE A 291 6.17 -6.51 -12.52
C PHE A 291 4.69 -6.94 -12.66
N ASP A 292 3.80 -6.41 -11.83
CA ASP A 292 2.35 -6.68 -11.95
C ASP A 292 1.78 -6.24 -13.31
N ASP A 293 0.57 -6.70 -13.62
CA ASP A 293 -0.09 -6.45 -14.90
C ASP A 293 -0.31 -4.96 -15.19
N ARG A 294 -0.58 -4.12 -14.18
CA ARG A 294 -0.77 -2.69 -14.36
C ARG A 294 0.54 -1.98 -14.69
N THR A 295 1.62 -2.33 -14.00
CA THR A 295 2.98 -1.81 -14.26
C THR A 295 3.49 -2.29 -15.62
N SER A 296 3.19 -3.54 -15.99
CA SER A 296 3.74 -4.22 -17.17
C SER A 296 2.88 -4.13 -18.42
N SER A 297 1.77 -3.39 -18.37
CA SER A 297 0.77 -3.32 -19.44
C SER A 297 0.27 -4.70 -19.92
N SER A 298 -0.21 -5.50 -18.97
CA SER A 298 -0.59 -6.92 -19.17
C SER A 298 0.54 -7.77 -19.77
N TRP A 299 1.78 -7.42 -19.45
CA TRP A 299 3.00 -8.06 -19.95
C TRP A 299 3.16 -8.05 -21.47
N ILE A 300 2.40 -7.19 -22.17
CA ILE A 300 2.42 -7.12 -23.63
C ILE A 300 3.72 -6.45 -24.09
N PRO A 301 4.59 -7.14 -24.86
CA PRO A 301 5.89 -6.60 -25.24
C PRO A 301 5.78 -5.29 -26.01
N GLY A 302 6.61 -4.30 -25.70
CA GLY A 302 6.70 -3.03 -26.42
C GLY A 302 5.78 -1.91 -25.89
N TYR A 303 5.02 -2.14 -24.82
CA TYR A 303 4.24 -1.09 -24.15
C TYR A 303 4.93 -0.54 -22.90
N SER A 304 5.12 -1.34 -21.86
CA SER A 304 5.90 -0.90 -20.70
C SER A 304 7.35 -1.39 -20.77
N PHE A 305 7.55 -2.60 -21.29
CA PHE A 305 8.85 -3.26 -21.34
C PHE A 305 9.06 -4.03 -22.65
N THR A 306 10.32 -4.19 -23.06
CA THR A 306 10.75 -4.99 -24.22
C THR A 306 11.90 -5.91 -23.81
N ILE A 307 11.59 -6.96 -23.05
CA ILE A 307 12.57 -7.86 -22.43
C ILE A 307 12.35 -9.28 -23.00
N PRO A 308 13.24 -9.82 -23.86
CA PRO A 308 14.41 -9.20 -24.53
C PRO A 308 14.03 -8.15 -25.61
N PRO A 309 14.96 -7.31 -26.12
CA PRO A 309 16.42 -7.33 -25.96
C PRO A 309 16.97 -6.56 -24.75
N THR A 310 16.15 -5.87 -23.98
CA THR A 310 16.58 -5.20 -22.74
C THR A 310 17.18 -6.22 -21.78
N LYS A 311 18.36 -5.92 -21.23
CA LYS A 311 18.99 -6.75 -20.19
C LYS A 311 18.41 -6.36 -18.82
N LEU A 312 17.63 -7.26 -18.23
CA LEU A 312 17.04 -7.05 -16.92
C LEU A 312 17.99 -7.49 -15.80
N ILE A 313 18.34 -6.54 -14.92
CA ILE A 313 18.92 -6.80 -13.60
C ILE A 313 17.79 -6.74 -12.58
N HIS A 314 17.42 -7.85 -11.95
CA HIS A 314 16.29 -7.93 -11.03
C HIS A 314 16.79 -8.22 -9.62
N VAL A 315 16.64 -7.25 -8.73
CA VAL A 315 17.02 -7.34 -7.32
C VAL A 315 15.78 -7.36 -6.45
N ASP A 316 15.58 -8.44 -5.71
CA ASP A 316 14.48 -8.58 -4.76
C ASP A 316 14.92 -9.39 -3.53
N ILE A 317 14.27 -9.17 -2.38
CA ILE A 317 14.52 -9.99 -1.18
C ILE A 317 13.85 -11.36 -1.30
N ASP A 318 12.81 -11.45 -2.13
CA ASP A 318 12.02 -12.64 -2.38
C ASP A 318 12.47 -13.34 -3.68
N PRO A 319 13.11 -14.51 -3.60
CA PRO A 319 13.57 -15.23 -4.79
C PRO A 319 12.41 -15.67 -5.70
N GLU A 320 11.17 -15.78 -5.19
CA GLU A 320 10.01 -16.17 -6.01
C GLU A 320 9.50 -15.06 -6.93
N GLU A 321 9.93 -13.81 -6.72
CA GLU A 321 9.62 -12.69 -7.60
C GLU A 321 10.63 -12.55 -8.74
N ILE A 322 11.88 -13.00 -8.52
CA ILE A 322 12.97 -12.89 -9.50
C ILE A 322 12.69 -13.81 -10.69
N GLY A 323 12.60 -13.23 -11.89
CA GLY A 323 12.37 -14.00 -13.11
C GLY A 323 10.94 -14.55 -13.27
N ARG A 324 10.00 -14.16 -12.38
CA ARG A 324 8.60 -14.63 -12.45
C ARG A 324 7.92 -14.24 -13.77
N ASN A 325 8.09 -12.99 -14.20
CA ASN A 325 7.37 -12.41 -15.34
C ASN A 325 8.23 -12.17 -16.59
N TYR A 326 9.52 -11.89 -16.40
CA TYR A 326 10.45 -11.58 -17.49
C TYR A 326 11.77 -12.33 -17.31
N PRO A 327 12.44 -12.76 -18.40
CA PRO A 327 13.74 -13.39 -18.29
C PRO A 327 14.77 -12.38 -17.77
N VAL A 328 15.48 -12.76 -16.71
CA VAL A 328 16.54 -11.93 -16.12
C VAL A 328 17.87 -12.18 -16.84
N ALA A 329 18.60 -11.10 -17.13
CA ALA A 329 20.02 -11.20 -17.50
C ALA A 329 20.88 -11.40 -16.24
N LEU A 330 20.44 -10.88 -15.11
CA LEU A 330 21.05 -11.06 -13.79
C LEU A 330 19.96 -10.96 -12.70
N GLY A 331 19.75 -12.03 -11.95
CA GLY A 331 18.86 -12.04 -10.78
C GLY A 331 19.67 -12.06 -9.49
N LEU A 332 19.36 -11.18 -8.53
CA LEU A 332 20.09 -11.06 -7.26
C LEU A 332 19.10 -11.05 -6.09
N MET A 333 19.19 -12.05 -5.21
CA MET A 333 18.43 -12.07 -3.96
C MET A 333 19.12 -11.18 -2.93
N ALA A 334 18.55 -10.01 -2.63
CA ALA A 334 19.13 -9.06 -1.68
C ALA A 334 18.10 -8.05 -1.15
N ASP A 335 18.39 -7.51 0.03
CA ASP A 335 17.78 -6.26 0.47
C ASP A 335 18.26 -5.11 -0.43
N VAL A 336 17.32 -4.31 -0.93
CA VAL A 336 17.60 -3.23 -1.90
C VAL A 336 18.61 -2.21 -1.35
N ARG A 337 18.52 -1.84 -0.07
CA ARG A 337 19.46 -0.87 0.53
C ARG A 337 20.85 -1.47 0.65
N THR A 338 20.94 -2.72 1.10
CA THR A 338 22.22 -3.44 1.21
C THR A 338 22.86 -3.57 -0.17
N PHE A 339 22.11 -3.99 -1.20
CA PHE A 339 22.60 -4.07 -2.58
C PHE A 339 23.11 -2.73 -3.09
N LEU A 340 22.35 -1.64 -2.92
CA LEU A 340 22.78 -0.31 -3.39
C LEU A 340 24.07 0.16 -2.70
N ARG A 341 24.26 -0.16 -1.41
CA ARG A 341 25.52 0.12 -0.71
C ARG A 341 26.70 -0.71 -1.25
N GLN A 342 26.48 -1.98 -1.58
CA GLN A 342 27.49 -2.81 -2.22
C GLN A 342 27.86 -2.24 -3.60
N VAL A 343 26.87 -1.80 -4.38
CA VAL A 343 27.10 -1.12 -5.67
C VAL A 343 27.92 0.16 -5.50
N HIS A 344 27.62 1.00 -4.51
CA HIS A 344 28.44 2.20 -4.22
C HIS A 344 29.89 1.84 -3.89
N ALA A 345 30.10 0.86 -3.02
CA ALA A 345 31.44 0.40 -2.65
C ALA A 345 32.20 -0.27 -3.79
N GLU A 346 31.49 -0.89 -4.73
CA GLU A 346 32.07 -1.42 -5.97
C GLU A 346 32.44 -0.28 -6.92
N LEU A 347 31.58 0.72 -7.10
CA LEU A 347 31.86 1.90 -7.93
C LEU A 347 33.05 2.72 -7.42
N ASP A 348 33.31 2.73 -6.12
CA ASP A 348 34.50 3.38 -5.52
C ASP A 348 35.82 2.70 -5.92
N ARG A 349 35.76 1.44 -6.36
CA ARG A 349 36.92 0.64 -6.81
C ARG A 349 37.09 0.64 -8.33
N ARG A 350 36.22 1.34 -9.08
CA ARG A 350 36.22 1.34 -10.54
C ARG A 350 36.72 2.67 -11.10
N ASP A 351 37.55 2.56 -12.12
CA ASP A 351 37.91 3.69 -12.98
C ASP A 351 36.89 3.88 -14.12
N ASN A 352 36.94 5.02 -14.80
CA ASN A 352 36.17 5.29 -16.03
C ASN A 352 34.63 5.20 -15.87
N LEU A 353 34.09 5.58 -14.71
CA LEU A 353 32.64 5.59 -14.42
C LEU A 353 31.80 6.33 -15.48
N PHE A 354 32.41 7.30 -16.17
CA PHE A 354 31.80 8.20 -17.12
C PHE A 354 32.03 7.82 -18.60
N LYS A 355 32.49 6.59 -18.88
CA LYS A 355 32.76 6.11 -20.25
C LYS A 355 31.57 6.25 -21.21
N LYS A 356 30.34 6.14 -20.70
CA LYS A 356 29.10 6.28 -21.47
C LYS A 356 28.38 7.62 -21.26
N SER A 357 29.02 8.62 -20.64
CA SER A 357 28.37 9.89 -20.31
C SER A 357 27.76 10.62 -21.51
N ASP A 358 28.41 10.63 -22.67
CA ASP A 358 27.84 11.29 -23.87
C ASP A 358 26.61 10.55 -24.40
N ALA A 359 26.61 9.22 -24.36
CA ALA A 359 25.43 8.42 -24.72
C ALA A 359 24.29 8.68 -23.73
N ARG A 360 24.58 8.73 -22.42
CA ARG A 360 23.60 9.03 -21.37
C ARG A 360 23.03 10.45 -21.49
N LYS A 361 23.85 11.46 -21.84
CA LYS A 361 23.35 12.82 -22.12
C LYS A 361 22.38 12.84 -23.30
N LYS A 362 22.70 12.14 -24.39
CA LYS A 362 21.77 11.99 -25.53
C LYS A 362 20.48 11.28 -25.12
N TRP A 363 20.60 10.25 -24.28
CA TRP A 363 19.45 9.52 -23.76
C TRP A 363 18.53 10.39 -22.89
N LEU A 364 19.10 11.15 -21.95
CA LEU A 364 18.34 12.09 -21.13
C LEU A 364 17.67 13.19 -21.97
N ALA A 365 18.35 13.71 -22.99
CA ALA A 365 17.75 14.68 -23.92
C ALA A 365 16.57 14.10 -24.71
N GLN A 366 16.64 12.82 -25.09
CA GLN A 366 15.53 12.11 -25.72
C GLN A 366 14.35 11.94 -24.76
N ILE A 367 14.62 11.57 -23.51
CA ILE A 367 13.61 11.49 -22.44
C ILE A 367 12.94 12.84 -22.19
N ASP A 368 13.69 13.94 -22.20
CA ASP A 368 13.13 15.30 -22.07
C ASP A 368 12.19 15.65 -23.23
N GLY A 369 12.44 15.12 -24.44
CA GLY A 369 11.50 15.19 -25.56
C GLY A 369 10.16 14.53 -25.20
N TYR A 370 10.21 13.30 -24.67
CA TYR A 370 9.01 12.59 -24.22
C TYR A 370 8.28 13.36 -23.11
N ARG A 371 9.01 13.93 -22.14
CA ARG A 371 8.42 14.71 -21.06
C ARG A 371 7.65 15.94 -21.59
N LYS A 372 8.21 16.66 -22.56
CA LYS A 372 7.53 17.80 -23.21
C LYS A 372 6.26 17.38 -23.96
N GLU A 373 6.29 16.22 -24.64
CA GLU A 373 5.10 15.66 -25.29
C GLU A 373 4.01 15.32 -24.26
N TRP A 374 4.40 14.70 -23.15
CA TRP A 374 3.49 14.40 -22.04
C TRP A 374 2.84 15.66 -21.47
N ASP A 375 3.66 16.67 -21.12
CA ASP A 375 3.20 17.91 -20.51
C ASP A 375 2.20 18.62 -21.41
N LYS A 376 2.46 18.66 -22.73
CA LYS A 376 1.52 19.22 -23.72
C LYS A 376 0.22 18.42 -23.78
N PHE A 377 0.29 17.09 -23.73
CA PHE A 377 -0.88 16.22 -23.80
C PHE A 377 -1.80 16.40 -22.59
N VAL A 378 -1.24 16.51 -21.38
CA VAL A 378 -2.03 16.61 -20.15
C VAL A 378 -2.44 18.05 -19.80
N ALA A 379 -1.76 19.07 -20.31
CA ALA A 379 -2.00 20.48 -19.96
C ALA A 379 -3.49 20.91 -19.96
N PRO A 380 -4.32 20.55 -20.96
CA PRO A 380 -5.72 21.00 -21.00
C PRO A 380 -6.55 20.60 -19.79
N GLY A 381 -6.32 19.41 -19.22
CA GLY A 381 -7.10 18.90 -18.10
C GLY A 381 -6.83 19.61 -16.77
N PHE A 382 -5.72 20.35 -16.66
CA PHE A 382 -5.42 21.17 -15.48
C PHE A 382 -6.13 22.53 -15.47
N SER A 383 -6.76 22.93 -16.59
CA SER A 383 -7.53 24.17 -16.71
C SER A 383 -9.02 23.92 -16.98
N ASP A 384 -9.47 22.67 -16.93
CA ASP A 384 -10.87 22.29 -17.16
C ASP A 384 -11.73 22.55 -15.92
N ASP A 385 -12.46 23.67 -15.93
CA ASP A 385 -13.37 24.11 -14.86
C ASP A 385 -14.84 23.68 -15.09
N THR A 386 -15.06 22.54 -15.77
CA THR A 386 -16.39 21.95 -15.94
C THR A 386 -17.07 21.58 -14.61
N THR A 387 -18.40 21.43 -14.66
CA THR A 387 -19.23 20.92 -13.56
C THR A 387 -20.10 19.77 -14.08
N PRO A 388 -20.07 18.57 -13.48
CA PRO A 388 -19.24 18.13 -12.35
C PRO A 388 -17.73 18.27 -12.59
N ILE A 389 -16.93 18.33 -11.52
CA ILE A 389 -15.50 18.70 -11.59
C ILE A 389 -14.72 17.65 -12.40
N ASN A 390 -13.88 18.11 -13.34
CA ASN A 390 -12.96 17.24 -14.07
C ASN A 390 -11.99 16.52 -13.09
N PRO A 391 -11.88 15.17 -13.11
CA PRO A 391 -10.99 14.40 -12.24
C PRO A 391 -9.52 14.82 -12.26
N GLN A 392 -9.01 15.20 -13.44
CA GLN A 392 -7.62 15.65 -13.59
C GLN A 392 -7.41 16.99 -12.88
N ARG A 393 -8.38 17.92 -13.04
CA ARG A 393 -8.35 19.20 -12.33
C ARG A 393 -8.44 18.99 -10.82
N ALA A 394 -9.32 18.09 -10.36
CA ALA A 394 -9.45 17.76 -8.94
C ALA A 394 -8.14 17.24 -8.35
N ALA A 395 -7.46 16.30 -9.01
CA ALA A 395 -6.17 15.78 -8.55
C ALA A 395 -5.09 16.88 -8.43
N ALA A 396 -5.06 17.82 -9.38
CA ALA A 396 -4.13 18.95 -9.34
C ALA A 396 -4.44 19.95 -8.20
N GLU A 397 -5.72 20.24 -7.94
CA GLU A 397 -6.12 21.09 -6.82
C GLU A 397 -5.82 20.42 -5.47
N ILE A 398 -6.01 19.10 -5.36
CA ILE A 398 -5.62 18.33 -4.17
C ILE A 398 -4.12 18.44 -3.95
N ASP A 399 -3.29 18.14 -4.96
CA ASP A 399 -1.83 18.20 -4.86
C ASP A 399 -1.35 19.59 -4.41
N LYS A 400 -1.89 20.65 -5.05
CA LYS A 400 -1.53 22.05 -4.75
C LYS A 400 -1.95 22.50 -3.34
N ALA A 401 -3.06 21.98 -2.82
CA ALA A 401 -3.60 22.41 -1.53
C ALA A 401 -2.89 21.76 -0.34
N LEU A 402 -2.17 20.67 -0.56
CA LEU A 402 -1.53 19.90 0.49
C LEU A 402 -0.18 20.51 0.89
N PRO A 403 0.11 20.58 2.20
CA PRO A 403 1.46 20.83 2.68
C PRO A 403 2.46 19.78 2.17
N GLU A 404 3.73 20.16 2.09
CA GLU A 404 4.80 19.29 1.56
C GLU A 404 4.97 17.99 2.35
N ASP A 405 4.72 18.01 3.65
CA ASP A 405 4.82 16.86 4.54
C ASP A 405 3.50 16.07 4.67
N ALA A 406 2.43 16.44 3.96
CA ALA A 406 1.16 15.74 4.03
C ALA A 406 1.27 14.27 3.59
N ILE A 407 0.36 13.46 4.13
CA ILE A 407 0.18 12.05 3.76
C ILE A 407 -1.17 11.93 3.05
N ILE A 408 -1.14 11.54 1.78
CA ILE A 408 -2.32 11.15 1.02
C ILE A 408 -2.47 9.64 1.11
N VAL A 409 -3.65 9.18 1.52
CA VAL A 409 -4.04 7.78 1.41
C VAL A 409 -5.11 7.67 0.33
N SER A 410 -4.70 7.15 -0.83
CA SER A 410 -5.54 6.86 -1.97
C SER A 410 -6.31 5.57 -1.71
N ASP A 411 -7.63 5.63 -1.82
CA ASP A 411 -8.46 4.43 -1.84
C ASP A 411 -8.44 3.76 -3.23
N ILE A 412 -9.31 2.76 -3.43
CA ILE A 412 -9.39 2.01 -4.67
C ILE A 412 -10.59 2.43 -5.50
N GLY A 413 -10.32 2.82 -6.74
CA GLY A 413 -11.30 3.28 -7.72
C GLY A 413 -10.62 3.99 -8.87
N VAL A 414 -11.39 4.70 -9.70
CA VAL A 414 -10.80 5.47 -10.82
C VAL A 414 -9.93 6.63 -10.32
N HIS A 415 -10.30 7.26 -9.19
CA HIS A 415 -9.54 8.34 -8.54
C HIS A 415 -8.09 7.96 -8.27
N HIS A 416 -7.83 6.71 -7.90
CA HIS A 416 -6.49 6.17 -7.66
C HIS A 416 -5.52 6.44 -8.83
N ASN A 417 -5.98 6.21 -10.05
CA ASN A 417 -5.16 6.42 -11.25
C ASN A 417 -4.89 7.91 -11.51
N TRP A 418 -5.86 8.77 -11.20
CA TRP A 418 -5.69 10.23 -11.30
C TRP A 418 -4.67 10.74 -10.27
N LEU A 419 -4.73 10.24 -9.04
CA LEU A 419 -3.79 10.61 -7.99
C LEU A 419 -2.36 10.14 -8.32
N LEU A 420 -2.19 8.88 -8.74
CA LEU A 420 -0.87 8.37 -9.14
C LEU A 420 -0.29 9.08 -10.38
N GLY A 421 -1.15 9.56 -11.27
CA GLY A 421 -0.74 10.28 -12.48
C GLY A 421 -0.38 11.74 -12.23
N PHE A 422 -1.01 12.40 -11.25
CA PHE A 422 -1.00 13.87 -11.17
C PHE A 422 -0.65 14.46 -9.80
N CYS A 423 -0.72 13.69 -8.70
CA CYS A 423 -0.14 14.11 -7.44
C CYS A 423 1.38 13.88 -7.45
N LYS A 424 2.11 14.72 -6.72
CA LYS A 424 3.56 14.80 -6.77
C LYS A 424 4.21 14.41 -5.44
N PRO A 425 4.21 13.11 -5.08
CA PRO A 425 4.80 12.67 -3.84
C PRO A 425 6.32 12.93 -3.84
N LYS A 426 6.79 13.61 -2.81
CA LYS A 426 8.22 13.93 -2.63
C LYS A 426 8.95 12.93 -1.73
N ARG A 427 8.20 12.04 -1.09
CA ARG A 427 8.70 11.03 -0.16
C ARG A 427 8.02 9.69 -0.38
N PRO A 428 8.67 8.57 -0.01
CA PRO A 428 8.08 7.23 -0.12
C PRO A 428 6.77 7.04 0.66
N ASP A 429 6.52 7.89 1.65
CA ASP A 429 5.37 7.84 2.56
C ASP A 429 4.34 8.96 2.33
N SER A 430 4.47 9.75 1.26
CA SER A 430 3.55 10.86 0.97
C SER A 430 2.29 10.44 0.21
N LEU A 431 2.35 9.41 -0.64
CA LEU A 431 1.18 8.88 -1.35
C LEU A 431 1.11 7.37 -1.15
N ILE A 432 0.07 6.92 -0.44
CA ILE A 432 -0.11 5.55 0.00
C ILE A 432 -1.38 5.00 -0.66
N GLY A 433 -1.30 3.79 -1.22
CA GLY A 433 -2.46 3.08 -1.75
C GLY A 433 -2.26 1.58 -1.64
N SER A 434 -3.33 0.82 -1.77
CA SER A 434 -3.25 -0.63 -1.99
C SER A 434 -2.93 -0.91 -3.46
N MET A 435 -1.88 -1.70 -3.71
CA MET A 435 -1.34 -1.87 -5.07
C MET A 435 -1.45 -3.31 -5.58
N GLY A 436 -1.56 -4.31 -4.71
CA GLY A 436 -1.68 -5.71 -5.09
C GLY A 436 -3.10 -6.24 -5.07
N PHE A 437 -3.76 -6.15 -3.92
CA PHE A 437 -5.09 -6.72 -3.75
C PHE A 437 -6.21 -5.75 -4.14
N GLY A 438 -6.01 -4.46 -3.90
CA GLY A 438 -6.95 -3.41 -4.26
C GLY A 438 -8.34 -3.50 -3.61
N PRO A 439 -8.48 -3.68 -2.28
CA PRO A 439 -9.79 -3.63 -1.64
C PRO A 439 -10.27 -2.18 -1.51
N MET A 440 -11.52 -1.94 -1.88
CA MET A 440 -12.21 -0.68 -1.59
C MET A 440 -12.36 -0.49 -0.09
N GLY A 441 -12.24 0.76 0.39
CA GLY A 441 -12.30 1.09 1.81
C GLY A 441 -10.92 1.10 2.50
N PHE A 442 -9.85 0.68 1.81
CA PHE A 442 -8.47 0.78 2.30
C PHE A 442 -8.12 2.23 2.65
N GLY A 443 -8.36 3.16 1.73
CA GLY A 443 -8.02 4.56 1.93
C GLY A 443 -8.93 5.24 2.96
N VAL A 444 -10.19 4.83 3.04
CA VAL A 444 -11.20 5.36 3.98
C VAL A 444 -10.82 5.03 5.42
N ALA A 445 -10.46 3.78 5.69
CA ALA A 445 -10.06 3.31 7.01
C ALA A 445 -8.59 3.62 7.33
N GLY A 446 -7.69 3.35 6.40
CA GLY A 446 -6.25 3.37 6.60
C GLY A 446 -5.69 4.76 6.91
N VAL A 447 -6.32 5.84 6.45
CA VAL A 447 -5.90 7.22 6.78
C VAL A 447 -5.89 7.51 8.29
N MET A 448 -6.74 6.86 9.08
CA MET A 448 -6.69 6.97 10.54
C MET A 448 -5.41 6.34 11.08
N GLY A 449 -4.99 5.20 10.52
CA GLY A 449 -3.69 4.58 10.80
C GLY A 449 -2.51 5.48 10.46
N ALA A 450 -2.57 6.20 9.33
CA ALA A 450 -1.56 7.22 8.99
C ALA A 450 -1.48 8.31 10.05
N LYS A 451 -2.63 8.81 10.53
CA LYS A 451 -2.67 9.87 11.54
C LYS A 451 -2.11 9.42 12.89
N PHE A 452 -2.36 8.18 13.29
CA PHE A 452 -1.72 7.60 14.47
C PHE A 452 -0.20 7.43 14.31
N ALA A 453 0.27 7.07 13.11
CA ALA A 453 1.70 6.93 12.83
C ALA A 453 2.44 8.28 12.74
N ALA A 454 1.74 9.34 12.36
CA ALA A 454 2.28 10.68 12.15
C ALA A 454 1.31 11.76 12.67
N PRO A 455 1.19 11.91 14.01
CA PRO A 455 0.19 12.77 14.63
C PRO A 455 0.31 14.25 14.23
N ASP A 456 1.51 14.71 13.90
CA ASP A 456 1.77 16.11 13.56
C ASP A 456 1.58 16.43 12.08
N ARG A 457 1.44 15.41 11.22
CA ARG A 457 1.33 15.58 9.77
C ARG A 457 -0.14 15.65 9.34
N PRO A 458 -0.49 16.46 8.32
CA PRO A 458 -1.80 16.37 7.68
C PRO A 458 -2.00 14.99 7.04
N CYS A 459 -3.14 14.35 7.30
CA CYS A 459 -3.50 13.07 6.71
C CYS A 459 -4.83 13.22 5.95
N VAL A 460 -4.79 12.96 4.65
CA VAL A 460 -5.92 13.14 3.75
C VAL A 460 -6.21 11.84 3.03
N SER A 461 -7.45 11.38 3.11
CA SER A 461 -7.95 10.27 2.30
C SER A 461 -8.60 10.84 1.06
N VAL A 462 -8.25 10.33 -0.11
CA VAL A 462 -9.03 10.58 -1.33
C VAL A 462 -9.66 9.25 -1.73
N CYS A 463 -10.99 9.19 -1.66
CA CYS A 463 -11.75 7.96 -1.81
C CYS A 463 -12.95 8.16 -2.74
N GLY A 464 -13.47 7.07 -3.30
CA GLY A 464 -14.72 7.12 -4.07
C GLY A 464 -15.93 7.05 -3.13
N ASP A 465 -17.05 7.62 -3.56
CA ASP A 465 -18.37 7.48 -2.93
C ASP A 465 -18.72 6.04 -2.52
N GLY A 466 -18.59 5.08 -3.45
CA GLY A 466 -18.89 3.68 -3.16
C GLY A 466 -17.98 3.07 -2.10
N ALA A 467 -16.70 3.45 -2.08
CA ALA A 467 -15.73 2.94 -1.12
C ALA A 467 -15.90 3.59 0.27
N PHE A 468 -16.20 4.89 0.30
CA PHE A 468 -16.53 5.60 1.54
C PHE A 468 -17.75 4.98 2.20
N PHE A 469 -18.80 4.71 1.44
CA PHE A 469 -20.04 4.19 2.00
C PHE A 469 -19.92 2.76 2.57
N MET A 470 -18.96 1.96 2.10
CA MET A 470 -18.63 0.65 2.71
C MET A 470 -18.14 0.78 4.16
N HIS A 471 -17.47 1.89 4.49
CA HIS A 471 -16.84 2.11 5.79
C HIS A 471 -17.16 3.49 6.39
N ALA A 472 -18.38 4.00 6.19
CA ALA A 472 -18.79 5.28 6.79
C ALA A 472 -18.74 5.27 8.33
N ASN A 473 -18.71 4.08 8.94
CA ASN A 473 -18.50 3.87 10.38
C ASN A 473 -17.15 4.42 10.89
N VAL A 474 -16.17 4.71 10.02
CA VAL A 474 -14.92 5.38 10.42
C VAL A 474 -15.13 6.76 11.03
N LEU A 475 -16.23 7.43 10.68
CA LEU A 475 -16.57 8.75 11.23
C LEU A 475 -16.74 8.69 12.76
N GLY A 476 -17.36 7.61 13.27
CA GLY A 476 -17.53 7.40 14.72
C GLY A 476 -16.19 7.22 15.41
N THR A 477 -15.36 6.31 14.91
CA THR A 477 -13.99 6.10 15.42
C THR A 477 -13.19 7.41 15.42
N ALA A 478 -13.24 8.19 14.34
CA ALA A 478 -12.48 9.43 14.26
C ALA A 478 -12.89 10.48 15.30
N VAL A 479 -14.17 10.56 15.64
CA VAL A 479 -14.67 11.45 16.69
C VAL A 479 -14.28 10.95 18.08
N GLU A 480 -14.42 9.65 18.36
CA GLU A 480 -14.06 9.05 19.65
C GLU A 480 -12.60 9.30 20.04
N TYR A 481 -11.69 9.28 19.05
CA TYR A 481 -10.26 9.50 19.26
C TYR A 481 -9.78 10.90 18.85
N ASN A 482 -10.70 11.81 18.50
CA ASN A 482 -10.41 13.17 18.01
C ASN A 482 -9.32 13.19 16.93
N LEU A 483 -9.46 12.36 15.89
CA LEU A 483 -8.45 12.18 14.85
C LEU A 483 -8.59 13.23 13.74
N PRO A 484 -7.61 14.14 13.56
CA PRO A 484 -7.63 15.13 12.49
C PRO A 484 -7.33 14.50 11.13
N VAL A 485 -8.34 13.88 10.55
CA VAL A 485 -8.31 13.27 9.22
C VAL A 485 -9.26 14.02 8.31
N VAL A 486 -8.83 14.27 7.07
CA VAL A 486 -9.69 14.84 6.02
C VAL A 486 -10.05 13.76 5.01
N TRP A 487 -11.34 13.47 4.83
CA TRP A 487 -11.82 12.63 3.73
C TRP A 487 -12.28 13.52 2.57
N VAL A 488 -11.71 13.31 1.39
CA VAL A 488 -12.12 13.91 0.12
C VAL A 488 -12.84 12.83 -0.69
N VAL A 489 -14.17 12.81 -0.61
CA VAL A 489 -15.01 11.82 -1.28
C VAL A 489 -15.27 12.30 -2.71
N TRP A 490 -14.74 11.56 -3.69
CA TRP A 490 -15.03 11.75 -5.10
C TRP A 490 -16.37 11.12 -5.42
N ASN A 491 -17.42 11.94 -5.37
CA ASN A 491 -18.79 11.54 -5.60
C ASN A 491 -19.14 11.65 -7.07
N ASN A 492 -19.05 10.50 -7.76
CA ASN A 492 -19.37 10.38 -9.18
C ASN A 492 -20.55 9.43 -9.44
N TYR A 493 -21.24 9.03 -8.36
CA TYR A 493 -22.48 8.26 -8.36
C TYR A 493 -22.33 6.91 -9.07
N ALA A 494 -21.17 6.27 -8.94
CA ALA A 494 -20.86 5.03 -9.63
C ALA A 494 -19.63 4.28 -9.10
N TYR A 495 -19.62 2.98 -9.37
CA TYR A 495 -18.37 2.23 -9.51
C TYR A 495 -17.69 2.56 -10.85
N ALA A 496 -17.26 3.82 -11.01
CA ALA A 496 -16.84 4.41 -12.28
C ALA A 496 -15.71 3.65 -13.00
N SER A 497 -14.79 3.02 -12.25
CA SER A 497 -13.74 2.19 -12.85
C SER A 497 -14.33 1.00 -13.60
N ILE A 498 -15.33 0.32 -13.02
CA ILE A 498 -15.97 -0.85 -13.64
C ILE A 498 -16.89 -0.40 -14.77
N ARG A 499 -17.60 0.72 -14.61
CA ARG A 499 -18.39 1.34 -15.68
C ARG A 499 -17.53 1.63 -16.92
N GLY A 500 -16.35 2.22 -16.71
CA GLY A 500 -15.40 2.51 -17.79
C GLY A 500 -14.97 1.25 -18.56
N LEU A 501 -14.76 0.13 -17.85
CA LEU A 501 -14.44 -1.15 -18.47
C LEU A 501 -15.63 -1.74 -19.25
N GLN A 502 -16.83 -1.74 -18.67
CA GLN A 502 -18.01 -2.26 -19.37
C GLN A 502 -18.29 -1.46 -20.64
N ARG A 503 -18.34 -0.13 -20.55
CA ARG A 503 -18.59 0.72 -21.72
C ARG A 503 -17.47 0.59 -22.76
N GLY A 504 -16.22 0.51 -22.31
CA GLY A 504 -15.05 0.42 -23.19
C GLY A 504 -14.93 -0.90 -23.94
N TYR A 505 -15.18 -2.04 -23.27
CA TYR A 505 -15.00 -3.37 -23.85
C TYR A 505 -16.28 -4.04 -24.35
N LEU A 506 -17.45 -3.66 -23.83
CA LEU A 506 -18.73 -4.33 -24.11
C LEU A 506 -19.66 -3.49 -24.99
N GLY A 507 -19.10 -2.73 -25.92
CA GLY A 507 -19.86 -1.97 -26.93
C GLY A 507 -20.75 -0.87 -26.31
N GLY A 508 -20.24 -0.17 -25.29
CA GLY A 508 -20.98 0.90 -24.61
C GLY A 508 -22.03 0.44 -23.59
N ARG A 509 -22.19 -0.88 -23.37
CA ARG A 509 -23.13 -1.42 -22.39
C ARG A 509 -22.70 -1.15 -20.95
N GLU A 510 -23.69 -1.05 -20.06
CA GLU A 510 -23.52 -0.81 -18.63
C GLU A 510 -24.59 -1.57 -17.82
N LEU A 511 -24.20 -2.17 -16.69
CA LEU A 511 -25.08 -2.80 -15.71
C LEU A 511 -24.42 -2.82 -14.31
N ALA A 512 -25.20 -2.48 -13.28
CA ALA A 512 -24.82 -2.57 -11.86
C ALA A 512 -23.59 -1.75 -11.45
N THR A 513 -23.36 -0.62 -12.13
CA THR A 513 -22.23 0.29 -11.84
C THR A 513 -22.65 1.71 -11.51
N ASP A 514 -23.89 2.09 -11.75
CA ASP A 514 -24.44 3.41 -11.45
C ASP A 514 -25.30 3.38 -10.19
N PHE A 515 -25.28 4.50 -9.46
CA PHE A 515 -26.14 4.69 -8.31
C PHE A 515 -27.25 5.65 -8.71
N LYS A 516 -28.46 5.13 -8.82
CA LYS A 516 -29.63 5.87 -9.29
C LYS A 516 -30.85 5.58 -8.43
N HIS A 517 -31.73 6.55 -8.33
CA HIS A 517 -33.06 6.33 -7.77
C HIS A 517 -33.88 5.47 -8.75
N PRO A 518 -34.52 4.36 -8.30
CA PRO A 518 -35.16 3.40 -9.19
C PRO A 518 -36.37 3.98 -9.95
N GLU A 519 -37.06 4.98 -9.38
CA GLU A 519 -38.27 5.54 -10.00
C GLU A 519 -37.98 6.75 -10.90
N THR A 520 -37.00 7.60 -10.53
CA THR A 520 -36.71 8.85 -11.25
C THR A 520 -35.55 8.70 -12.23
N GLY A 521 -34.69 7.69 -12.02
CA GLY A 521 -33.46 7.50 -12.81
C GLY A 521 -32.36 8.53 -12.53
N GLU A 522 -32.60 9.46 -11.61
CA GLU A 522 -31.62 10.47 -11.19
C GLU A 522 -30.46 9.81 -10.44
N ARG A 523 -29.26 10.39 -10.55
CA ARG A 523 -28.08 9.96 -9.79
C ARG A 523 -28.37 10.08 -8.30
N TYR A 524 -28.03 9.04 -7.54
CA TYR A 524 -28.33 8.97 -6.13
C TYR A 524 -27.13 8.51 -5.31
N ASN A 525 -26.83 9.27 -4.26
CA ASN A 525 -26.02 8.88 -3.12
C ASN A 525 -26.64 9.58 -1.90
N PRO A 526 -26.44 9.08 -0.67
CA PRO A 526 -26.73 9.87 0.51
C PRO A 526 -25.90 11.16 0.51
N ASP A 527 -26.38 12.20 1.19
CA ASP A 527 -25.58 13.41 1.43
C ASP A 527 -24.47 13.07 2.43
N PHE A 528 -23.27 12.79 1.92
CA PHE A 528 -22.12 12.41 2.75
C PHE A 528 -21.69 13.54 3.69
N ALA A 529 -21.87 14.81 3.29
CA ALA A 529 -21.58 15.95 4.16
C ALA A 529 -22.58 16.02 5.33
N ALA A 530 -23.86 15.75 5.09
CA ALA A 530 -24.87 15.63 6.16
C ALA A 530 -24.61 14.43 7.06
N MET A 531 -24.23 13.28 6.48
CA MET A 531 -23.85 12.08 7.23
C MET A 531 -22.66 12.35 8.15
N ALA A 532 -21.62 13.04 7.66
CA ALA A 532 -20.50 13.48 8.49
C ALA A 532 -20.99 14.33 9.68
N ARG A 533 -21.82 15.35 9.41
CA ARG A 533 -22.39 16.22 10.47
C ARG A 533 -23.21 15.43 11.49
N SER A 534 -23.99 14.43 11.06
CA SER A 534 -24.74 13.57 11.99
C SER A 534 -23.86 12.73 12.91
N CYS A 535 -22.63 12.43 12.48
CA CYS A 535 -21.64 11.68 13.25
C CYS A 535 -20.74 12.59 14.11
N GLY A 536 -20.92 13.91 14.09
CA GLY A 536 -20.05 14.87 14.80
C GLY A 536 -18.79 15.29 14.01
N VAL A 537 -18.73 14.99 12.72
CA VAL A 537 -17.65 15.37 11.80
C VAL A 537 -18.08 16.58 10.98
N GLU A 538 -17.19 17.57 10.82
CA GLU A 538 -17.50 18.71 9.96
C GLU A 538 -17.57 18.26 8.49
N GLY A 539 -18.65 18.61 7.79
CA GLY A 539 -18.92 18.10 6.44
C GLY A 539 -19.34 19.21 5.50
N VAL A 540 -18.68 19.32 4.35
CA VAL A 540 -18.98 20.31 3.30
C VAL A 540 -19.10 19.64 1.92
N ARG A 541 -19.88 20.26 1.03
CA ARG A 541 -19.99 19.85 -0.37
C ARG A 541 -19.28 20.86 -1.28
N VAL A 542 -18.57 20.35 -2.28
CA VAL A 542 -17.82 21.14 -3.27
C VAL A 542 -18.26 20.73 -4.68
N ASN A 543 -18.75 21.70 -5.45
CA ASN A 543 -19.23 21.47 -6.81
C ASN A 543 -18.39 22.21 -7.88
N ARG A 544 -17.45 23.07 -7.48
CA ARG A 544 -16.56 23.82 -8.38
C ARG A 544 -15.10 23.53 -8.08
N ALA A 545 -14.31 23.34 -9.13
CA ALA A 545 -12.89 22.99 -9.01
C ALA A 545 -12.10 24.00 -8.15
N GLY A 546 -12.33 25.30 -8.37
CA GLY A 546 -11.64 26.37 -7.65
C GLY A 546 -11.90 26.42 -6.14
N ASP A 547 -12.98 25.82 -5.65
CA ASP A 547 -13.31 25.79 -4.22
C ASP A 547 -12.64 24.60 -3.49
N LEU A 548 -12.19 23.58 -4.23
CA LEU A 548 -11.66 22.34 -3.65
C LEU A 548 -10.40 22.56 -2.83
N GLY A 549 -9.44 23.33 -3.36
CA GLY A 549 -8.19 23.59 -2.67
C GLY A 549 -8.36 24.41 -1.39
N GLU A 550 -9.38 25.27 -1.31
CA GLU A 550 -9.72 25.99 -0.08
C GLU A 550 -10.40 25.07 0.94
N ALA A 551 -11.33 24.22 0.51
CA ALA A 551 -12.00 23.25 1.38
C ALA A 551 -10.99 22.31 2.05
N ILE A 552 -9.99 21.81 1.30
CA ILE A 552 -8.91 20.98 1.84
C ILE A 552 -8.09 21.73 2.89
N ARG A 553 -7.66 22.97 2.58
CA ARG A 553 -6.90 23.79 3.53
C ARG A 553 -7.67 24.09 4.81
N LYS A 554 -8.98 24.36 4.71
CA LYS A 554 -9.87 24.53 5.88
C LYS A 554 -9.97 23.24 6.69
N GLY A 555 -10.17 22.09 6.04
CA GLY A 555 -10.24 20.80 6.71
C GLY A 555 -8.95 20.46 7.48
N ILE A 556 -7.79 20.72 6.88
CA ILE A 556 -6.49 20.55 7.55
C ILE A 556 -6.35 21.51 8.73
N ALA A 557 -6.66 22.80 8.53
CA ALA A 557 -6.53 23.83 9.56
C ALA A 557 -7.52 23.65 10.73
N ALA A 558 -8.66 23.00 10.51
CA ALA A 558 -9.65 22.74 11.55
C ALA A 558 -9.13 21.79 12.64
N ASN A 559 -8.08 21.01 12.34
CA ASN A 559 -7.42 20.05 13.23
C ASN A 559 -8.42 19.16 14.00
N ARG A 560 -9.43 18.69 13.29
CA ARG A 560 -10.51 17.80 13.73
C ARG A 560 -10.92 16.90 12.55
N PRO A 561 -11.66 15.80 12.76
CA PRO A 561 -12.23 15.04 11.65
C PRO A 561 -13.01 15.95 10.68
N TYR A 562 -12.80 15.80 9.37
CA TYR A 562 -13.41 16.65 8.35
C TYR A 562 -13.74 15.87 7.07
N LEU A 563 -14.89 16.11 6.45
CA LEU A 563 -15.32 15.47 5.21
C LEU A 563 -15.67 16.50 4.13
N ILE A 564 -15.18 16.25 2.92
CA ILE A 564 -15.45 17.02 1.71
C ILE A 564 -16.11 16.08 0.71
N ASP A 565 -17.38 16.31 0.43
CA ASP A 565 -18.13 15.63 -0.65
C ASP A 565 -17.95 16.41 -1.95
N VAL A 566 -17.25 15.83 -2.94
CA VAL A 566 -16.85 16.50 -4.18
C VAL A 566 -17.62 15.92 -5.35
N ASP A 567 -18.40 16.75 -6.04
CA ASP A 567 -19.11 16.34 -7.26
C ASP A 567 -18.14 16.21 -8.44
N ILE A 568 -17.86 14.96 -8.85
CA ILE A 568 -16.80 14.61 -9.82
C ILE A 568 -17.41 14.05 -11.11
N ALA A 569 -16.87 14.46 -12.25
CA ALA A 569 -17.29 13.96 -13.54
C ALA A 569 -17.01 12.46 -13.66
N ALA A 570 -18.04 11.74 -14.08
CA ALA A 570 -18.10 10.29 -13.96
C ALA A 570 -17.61 9.57 -15.25
N ASP A 571 -17.62 10.27 -16.38
CA ASP A 571 -17.44 9.70 -17.71
C ASP A 571 -16.03 9.92 -18.29
N VAL A 572 -15.11 10.49 -17.50
CA VAL A 572 -13.73 10.76 -17.91
C VAL A 572 -12.80 9.67 -17.36
N ASN A 573 -12.02 9.03 -18.24
CA ASN A 573 -11.03 8.03 -17.87
C ASN A 573 -9.60 8.58 -18.00
N PRO A 574 -8.68 8.16 -17.12
CA PRO A 574 -7.28 8.57 -17.21
C PRO A 574 -6.64 7.95 -18.45
N ALA A 575 -5.93 8.80 -19.21
CA ALA A 575 -5.14 8.39 -20.36
C ALA A 575 -3.67 8.24 -19.96
N GLY A 576 -2.95 7.34 -20.64
CA GLY A 576 -1.53 7.12 -20.41
C GLY A 576 -0.87 6.38 -21.57
N ALA A 577 0.42 6.11 -21.41
CA ALA A 577 1.25 5.53 -22.47
C ALA A 577 1.33 4.00 -22.47
N GLY A 578 0.71 3.35 -21.47
CA GLY A 578 0.59 1.91 -21.39
C GLY A 578 -0.79 1.43 -21.83
N VAL A 579 -1.01 0.13 -21.68
CA VAL A 579 -2.29 -0.53 -22.01
C VAL A 579 -2.65 -1.54 -20.95
N TRP A 580 -3.89 -2.00 -20.98
CA TRP A 580 -4.32 -3.13 -20.18
C TRP A 580 -5.20 -4.01 -21.06
N GLU A 581 -5.00 -5.31 -20.90
CA GLU A 581 -5.76 -6.35 -21.54
C GLU A 581 -6.45 -7.16 -20.45
N LEU A 582 -7.78 -7.21 -20.57
CA LEU A 582 -8.60 -8.18 -19.87
C LEU A 582 -8.78 -9.37 -20.82
N PRO A 583 -8.21 -10.55 -20.51
CA PRO A 583 -8.28 -11.70 -21.40
C PRO A 583 -9.72 -11.98 -21.85
N GLY A 584 -9.91 -12.10 -23.17
CA GLY A 584 -11.23 -12.34 -23.78
C GLY A 584 -12.07 -11.08 -24.06
N LEU A 585 -11.69 -9.91 -23.53
CA LEU A 585 -12.38 -8.64 -23.80
C LEU A 585 -11.62 -7.72 -24.77
N GLY A 586 -10.39 -8.08 -25.12
CA GLY A 586 -9.54 -7.35 -26.06
C GLY A 586 -8.59 -6.36 -25.38
N GLN A 587 -7.83 -5.64 -26.21
CA GLN A 587 -6.76 -4.76 -25.77
C GLN A 587 -7.17 -3.29 -25.82
N SER A 588 -6.95 -2.53 -24.75
CA SER A 588 -7.12 -1.08 -24.78
C SER A 588 -6.04 -0.42 -25.64
N LYS A 589 -6.34 0.73 -26.27
CA LYS A 589 -5.32 1.56 -26.93
C LYS A 589 -4.62 2.47 -25.92
N ALA A 590 -3.34 2.74 -26.14
CA ALA A 590 -2.63 3.78 -25.39
C ALA A 590 -3.25 5.15 -25.72
N GLY A 591 -3.34 6.03 -24.72
CA GLY A 591 -3.83 7.39 -24.90
C GLY A 591 -2.83 8.30 -25.61
N ILE A 592 -1.53 7.98 -25.49
CA ILE A 592 -0.43 8.66 -26.17
C ILE A 592 0.68 7.66 -26.51
N GLY A 593 1.32 7.86 -27.65
CA GLY A 593 2.36 6.97 -28.17
C GLY A 593 1.82 5.73 -28.86
N THR A 594 2.75 4.93 -29.39
CA THR A 594 2.46 3.65 -30.05
C THR A 594 3.29 2.54 -29.44
N ARG A 595 2.90 1.29 -29.69
CA ARG A 595 3.68 0.12 -29.32
C ARG A 595 5.07 0.21 -29.96
N PHE A 596 6.12 -0.02 -29.18
CA PHE A 596 7.48 -0.12 -29.67
C PHE A 596 7.71 -1.50 -30.30
N GLN A 597 8.24 -1.51 -31.51
CA GLN A 597 8.74 -2.72 -32.16
C GLN A 597 10.26 -2.55 -32.29
N PRO A 598 11.08 -3.36 -31.61
CA PRO A 598 12.51 -3.34 -31.84
C PRO A 598 12.76 -3.72 -33.31
N GLY A 599 13.53 -2.88 -34.01
CA GLY A 599 13.94 -3.11 -35.39
C GLY A 599 15.08 -4.12 -35.52
#